data_AF-A0A961BLM1-F1
#
_entry.id   AF-A0A961BLM1-F1
#
_cell.length_a   1.000
_cell.length_b   1.000
_cell.length_c   1.000
_cell.angle_alpha   90.00
_cell.angle_beta   90.00
_cell.angle_gamma   90.00
#
_symmetry.space_group_name_H-M   'P 1'
#
loop_
_entity.id
_entity.type
_entity.pdbx_description
1 polymer ?
#
loop_
_entity_poly.entity_id
_entity_poly.type
_entity_poly.pdbx_seq_one_letter_code
_entity_poly.pdbx_strand_id
1 'polypeptide(L)'
;AIDAAGRGLHSTIATEFDITLPESACVYCGNCVGVCPTGALMFKTEYDLRASDDWRPDDQHVASTICSFCGVGCNLDLHVQDNRIVKVTSPLDSDITSGHLCIKGRFGWGYVQSESAEDA
;
A
#
# COMPACT_ATOMS: atom_id res chain seq x y z
N ALA A 1 12.99 -9.85 -1.16
CA ALA A 1 13.05 -8.53 -1.82
C ALA A 1 13.62 -7.48 -0.88
N ILE A 2 13.18 -7.41 0.39
CA ILE A 2 13.85 -6.59 1.40
C ILE A 2 14.21 -7.45 2.60
N ASP A 3 15.31 -7.13 3.27
CA ASP A 3 15.76 -7.75 4.51
C ASP A 3 16.63 -6.75 5.32
N ALA A 4 17.01 -7.12 6.53
CA ALA A 4 18.02 -6.41 7.30
C ALA A 4 19.41 -6.63 6.70
N ALA A 5 20.08 -5.53 6.34
CA ALA A 5 21.45 -5.51 5.88
C ALA A 5 22.36 -4.84 6.94
N GLY A 6 23.63 -5.24 6.98
CA GLY A 6 24.60 -4.70 7.93
C GLY A 6 24.44 -5.25 9.35
N ARG A 7 24.99 -4.52 10.34
CA ARG A 7 24.94 -4.92 11.76
C ARG A 7 25.08 -3.73 12.70
N GLY A 8 24.59 -3.89 13.93
CA GLY A 8 24.68 -2.86 14.98
C GLY A 8 23.90 -1.60 14.60
N LEU A 9 24.40 -0.43 15.00
CA LEU A 9 23.74 0.87 14.73
C LEU A 9 23.69 1.23 13.23
N HIS A 10 24.40 0.50 12.38
CA HIS A 10 24.42 0.70 10.94
C HIS A 10 23.54 -0.32 10.20
N SER A 11 22.70 -1.09 10.90
CA SER A 11 21.76 -1.99 10.24
C SER A 11 20.64 -1.21 9.56
N THR A 12 20.34 -1.52 8.31
CA THR A 12 19.27 -0.88 7.51
C THR A 12 18.38 -1.94 6.87
N ILE A 13 17.16 -1.55 6.49
CA ILE A 13 16.32 -2.37 5.63
C ILE A 13 16.70 -2.07 4.19
N ALA A 14 17.15 -3.08 3.44
CA ALA A 14 17.64 -2.94 2.08
C ALA A 14 17.25 -4.15 1.22
N THR A 15 17.39 -3.99 -0.08
CA THR A 15 17.34 -5.05 -1.08
C THR A 15 18.65 -5.85 -1.11
N GLU A 16 18.68 -6.95 -1.86
CA GLU A 16 19.93 -7.64 -2.14
C GLU A 16 20.97 -6.69 -2.77
N PHE A 17 22.18 -6.67 -2.19
CA PHE A 17 23.29 -5.82 -2.64
C PHE A 17 22.98 -4.31 -2.73
N ASP A 18 21.95 -3.83 -2.02
CA ASP A 18 21.54 -2.41 -2.00
C ASP A 18 21.19 -1.84 -3.40
N ILE A 19 20.68 -2.70 -4.28
CA ILE A 19 20.18 -2.29 -5.61
C ILE A 19 18.77 -1.71 -5.54
N THR A 20 18.32 -1.03 -6.58
CA THR A 20 16.98 -0.45 -6.56
C THR A 20 15.88 -1.53 -6.59
N LEU A 21 14.67 -1.24 -6.09
CA LEU A 21 13.56 -2.20 -6.16
C LEU A 21 13.31 -2.76 -7.57
N PRO A 22 13.38 -1.97 -8.66
CA PRO A 22 13.30 -2.49 -10.03
C PRO A 22 14.38 -3.47 -10.45
N GLU A 23 15.57 -3.36 -9.86
CA GLU A 23 16.70 -4.24 -10.18
C GLU A 23 16.73 -5.49 -9.28
N SER A 24 15.93 -5.48 -8.21
CA SER A 24 15.79 -6.59 -7.26
C SER A 24 14.72 -7.61 -7.68
N ALA A 25 14.60 -8.70 -6.91
CA ALA A 25 13.52 -9.68 -7.01
C ALA A 25 12.14 -9.16 -6.53
N CYS A 26 11.97 -7.84 -6.32
CA CYS A 26 10.71 -7.25 -5.91
C CYS A 26 9.61 -7.40 -6.97
N VAL A 27 8.45 -7.92 -6.57
CA VAL A 27 7.26 -8.04 -7.43
C VAL A 27 6.23 -6.93 -7.19
N TYR A 28 6.60 -5.88 -6.45
CA TYR A 28 5.76 -4.72 -6.12
C TYR A 28 4.43 -5.07 -5.43
N CYS A 29 4.40 -6.13 -4.63
CA CYS A 29 3.19 -6.52 -3.89
C CYS A 29 2.84 -5.54 -2.74
N GLY A 30 3.81 -4.75 -2.29
CA GLY A 30 3.64 -3.74 -1.24
C GLY A 30 3.25 -4.30 0.13
N ASN A 31 3.44 -5.59 0.39
CA ASN A 31 3.19 -6.16 1.71
C ASN A 31 4.12 -5.57 2.79
N CYS A 32 5.35 -5.16 2.42
CA CYS A 32 6.26 -4.44 3.32
C CYS A 32 5.67 -3.11 3.81
N VAL A 33 4.98 -2.37 2.95
CA VAL A 33 4.23 -1.15 3.30
C VAL A 33 3.06 -1.49 4.22
N GLY A 34 2.35 -2.58 3.95
CA GLY A 34 1.18 -3.00 4.74
C GLY A 34 1.51 -3.41 6.18
N VAL A 35 2.74 -3.83 6.47
CA VAL A 35 3.16 -4.30 7.79
C VAL A 35 4.09 -3.34 8.54
N CYS A 36 4.52 -2.25 7.90
CA CYS A 36 5.50 -1.33 8.49
C CYS A 36 4.88 -0.58 9.69
N PRO A 37 5.37 -0.79 10.93
CA PRO A 37 4.75 -0.19 12.11
C PRO A 37 5.18 1.26 12.35
N THR A 38 6.28 1.70 11.73
CA THR A 38 6.88 3.02 11.97
C THR A 38 6.55 4.04 10.88
N GLY A 39 5.97 3.61 9.76
CA GLY A 39 5.79 4.46 8.58
C GLY A 39 7.08 4.71 7.78
N ALA A 40 8.18 3.99 8.06
CA ALA A 40 9.37 4.05 7.22
C ALA A 40 9.07 3.62 5.76
N LEU A 41 8.12 2.71 5.59
CA LEU A 41 7.53 2.33 4.30
C LEU A 41 6.04 2.64 4.36
N MET A 42 5.54 3.43 3.41
CA MET A 42 4.16 3.86 3.36
C MET A 42 3.65 3.96 1.91
N PHE A 43 2.33 4.12 1.75
CA PHE A 43 1.74 4.37 0.44
C PHE A 43 2.22 5.73 -0.09
N LYS A 44 2.46 5.82 -1.41
CA LYS A 44 2.88 7.09 -2.04
C LYS A 44 1.89 8.22 -1.79
N THR A 45 0.60 7.93 -1.89
CA THR A 45 -0.49 8.85 -1.59
C THR A 45 -0.52 9.30 -0.13
N GLU A 46 -0.31 8.38 0.82
CA GLU A 46 -0.17 8.75 2.24
C GLU A 46 1.07 9.64 2.47
N TYR A 47 2.21 9.30 1.84
CA TYR A 47 3.42 10.12 1.91
C TYR A 47 3.16 11.54 1.39
N ASP A 48 2.54 11.68 0.23
CA ASP A 48 2.27 12.97 -0.40
C ASP A 48 1.33 13.83 0.46
N LEU A 49 0.23 13.23 0.96
CA LEU A 49 -0.72 13.92 1.83
C LEU A 49 -0.06 14.35 3.15
N ARG A 50 0.83 13.55 3.73
CA ARG A 50 1.59 13.94 4.93
C ARG A 50 2.56 15.08 4.63
N ALA A 51 3.23 15.04 3.47
CA ALA A 51 4.15 16.09 3.07
C ALA A 51 3.45 17.43 2.81
N SER A 52 2.17 17.41 2.41
CA SER A 52 1.33 18.60 2.24
C SER A 52 0.48 18.97 3.45
N ASP A 53 0.69 18.32 4.61
CA ASP A 53 -0.11 18.51 5.84
C ASP A 53 -1.62 18.28 5.65
N ASP A 54 -1.98 17.43 4.69
CA ASP A 54 -3.36 17.12 4.29
C ASP A 54 -3.78 15.70 4.70
N TRP A 55 -2.90 14.95 5.37
CA TRP A 55 -3.21 13.62 5.87
C TRP A 55 -4.08 13.69 7.12
N ARG A 56 -5.39 13.43 6.96
CA ARG A 56 -6.39 13.49 8.04
C ARG A 56 -6.98 12.11 8.31
N PRO A 57 -6.29 11.25 9.10
CA PRO A 57 -6.75 9.90 9.36
C PRO A 57 -8.07 9.84 10.14
N ASP A 58 -8.34 10.85 10.98
CA ASP A 58 -9.57 10.93 11.76
C ASP A 58 -10.81 11.25 10.90
N ASP A 59 -10.60 11.88 9.73
CA ASP A 59 -11.65 12.17 8.76
C ASP A 59 -11.86 11.03 7.74
N GLN A 60 -10.99 10.02 7.76
CA GLN A 60 -11.05 8.92 6.80
C GLN A 60 -12.17 7.94 7.14
N HIS A 61 -12.98 7.62 6.13
CA HIS A 61 -13.92 6.53 6.18
C HIS A 61 -13.33 5.27 5.56
N VAL A 62 -13.54 4.12 6.21
CA VAL A 62 -13.11 2.81 5.69
C VAL A 62 -14.29 2.07 5.09
N ALA A 63 -14.25 1.83 3.78
CA ALA A 63 -15.23 1.00 3.08
C ALA A 63 -14.68 -0.40 2.85
N SER A 64 -15.27 -1.42 3.47
CA SER A 64 -14.87 -2.81 3.23
C SER A 64 -15.57 -3.40 2.00
N THR A 65 -14.82 -4.09 1.15
CA THR A 65 -15.33 -4.71 -0.09
C THR A 65 -14.50 -5.94 -0.46
N ILE A 66 -14.84 -6.59 -1.58
CA ILE A 66 -14.15 -7.76 -2.11
C ILE A 66 -13.39 -7.38 -3.39
N CYS A 67 -12.12 -7.80 -3.46
CA CYS A 67 -11.28 -7.62 -4.62
C CYS A 67 -11.84 -8.40 -5.83
N SER A 68 -12.08 -7.71 -6.95
CA SER A 68 -12.64 -8.29 -8.18
C SER A 68 -11.60 -8.69 -9.23
N PHE A 69 -10.30 -8.54 -8.92
CA PHE A 69 -9.22 -8.75 -9.90
C PHE A 69 -8.96 -10.22 -10.27
N CYS A 70 -9.29 -11.17 -9.38
CA CYS A 70 -9.16 -12.60 -9.63
C CYS A 70 -10.12 -13.40 -8.74
N GLY A 71 -10.20 -14.72 -8.94
CA GLY A 71 -11.11 -15.60 -8.20
C GLY A 71 -10.78 -15.86 -6.73
N VAL A 72 -9.73 -15.26 -6.17
CA VAL A 72 -9.37 -15.43 -4.74
C VAL A 72 -10.34 -14.68 -3.83
N GLY A 73 -10.83 -13.51 -4.27
CA GLY A 73 -11.81 -12.73 -3.51
C GLY A 73 -11.29 -12.14 -2.20
N CYS A 74 -10.06 -11.62 -2.17
CA CYS A 74 -9.49 -11.00 -0.97
C CYS A 74 -10.38 -9.87 -0.41
N ASN A 75 -10.52 -9.78 0.91
CA ASN A 75 -11.12 -8.61 1.56
C ASN A 75 -10.25 -7.37 1.36
N LEU A 76 -10.86 -6.25 0.99
CA LEU A 76 -10.20 -4.95 0.86
C LEU A 76 -10.86 -3.96 1.83
N ASP A 77 -10.04 -3.18 2.51
CA ASP A 77 -10.46 -2.00 3.26
C ASP A 77 -9.97 -0.76 2.53
N LEU A 78 -10.90 -0.04 1.93
CA LEU A 78 -10.63 1.19 1.19
C LEU A 78 -10.65 2.37 2.16
N HIS A 79 -9.50 3.01 2.38
CA HIS A 79 -9.41 4.24 3.18
C HIS A 79 -9.71 5.43 2.28
N VAL A 80 -10.74 6.20 2.59
CA VAL A 80 -11.27 7.28 1.76
C VAL A 80 -11.19 8.61 2.49
N GLN A 81 -10.60 9.61 1.84
CA GLN A 81 -10.54 11.01 2.27
C GLN A 81 -11.03 11.87 1.10
N ASP A 82 -11.89 12.86 1.35
CA ASP A 82 -12.39 13.79 0.31
C ASP A 82 -12.95 13.10 -0.94
N ASN A 83 -13.70 12.01 -0.74
CA ASN A 83 -14.26 11.16 -1.80
C ASN A 83 -13.22 10.55 -2.76
N ARG A 84 -11.97 10.43 -2.31
CA ARG A 84 -10.87 9.74 -3.01
C ARG A 84 -10.31 8.64 -2.11
N ILE A 85 -10.11 7.45 -2.65
CA ILE A 85 -9.32 6.39 -2.01
C ILE A 85 -7.89 6.90 -1.89
N VAL A 86 -7.37 6.89 -0.66
CA VAL A 86 -6.01 7.31 -0.34
C VAL A 86 -5.09 6.13 -0.07
N LYS A 87 -5.62 4.99 0.39
CA LYS A 87 -4.89 3.71 0.46
C LYS A 87 -5.84 2.52 0.58
N VAL A 88 -5.32 1.32 0.33
CA VAL A 88 -6.07 0.06 0.48
C VAL A 88 -5.30 -0.92 1.35
N THR A 89 -5.97 -1.40 2.40
CA THR A 89 -5.47 -2.44 3.29
C THR A 89 -6.37 -3.67 3.24
N SER A 90 -6.10 -4.65 4.10
CA SER A 90 -6.94 -5.82 4.28
C SER A 90 -6.86 -6.25 5.75
N PRO A 91 -7.97 -6.74 6.35
CA PRO A 91 -7.97 -7.20 7.74
C PRO A 91 -6.93 -8.31 7.96
N LEU A 92 -6.10 -8.15 8.99
CA LEU A 92 -5.05 -9.14 9.34
C LEU A 92 -5.64 -10.49 9.76
N ASP A 93 -6.88 -10.49 10.23
CA ASP A 93 -7.67 -11.66 10.64
C ASP A 93 -8.54 -12.23 9.51
N SER A 94 -8.37 -11.77 8.25
CA SER A 94 -9.07 -12.34 7.09
C SER A 94 -8.70 -13.81 6.87
N ASP A 95 -9.70 -14.68 6.81
CA ASP A 95 -9.56 -16.11 6.51
C ASP A 95 -9.01 -16.41 5.10
N ILE A 96 -9.02 -15.42 4.20
CA ILE A 96 -8.61 -15.61 2.80
C ILE A 96 -7.12 -15.33 2.61
N THR A 97 -6.62 -14.24 3.19
CA THR A 97 -5.24 -13.78 2.94
C THR A 97 -4.49 -13.24 4.16
N SER A 98 -5.11 -13.21 5.34
CA SER A 98 -4.50 -12.68 6.57
C SER A 98 -3.87 -11.28 6.38
N GLY A 99 -4.57 -10.40 5.65
CA GLY A 99 -4.14 -9.04 5.36
C GLY A 99 -3.15 -8.89 4.19
N HIS A 100 -2.69 -9.98 3.59
CA HIS A 100 -1.78 -9.94 2.44
C HIS A 100 -2.54 -9.68 1.14
N LEU A 101 -2.04 -8.71 0.37
CA LEU A 101 -2.61 -8.37 -0.92
C LEU A 101 -1.54 -8.49 -2.01
N CYS A 102 -1.96 -8.88 -3.21
CA CYS A 102 -1.13 -8.73 -4.40
C CYS A 102 -1.14 -7.26 -4.86
N ILE A 103 -0.27 -6.93 -5.82
CA ILE A 103 -0.17 -5.59 -6.41
C ILE A 103 -1.53 -5.03 -6.87
N LYS A 104 -2.39 -5.88 -7.44
CA LYS A 104 -3.71 -5.47 -7.95
C LYS A 104 -4.66 -5.08 -6.81
N GLY A 105 -4.75 -5.87 -5.76
CA GLY A 105 -5.60 -5.54 -4.60
C GLY A 105 -5.09 -4.32 -3.83
N ARG A 106 -3.76 -4.16 -3.72
CA ARG A 106 -3.17 -3.09 -2.92
C ARG A 106 -3.11 -1.73 -3.62
N PHE A 107 -2.82 -1.72 -4.92
CA PHE A 107 -2.55 -0.49 -5.68
C PHE A 107 -3.41 -0.33 -6.93
N GLY A 108 -4.15 -1.37 -7.32
CA GLY A 108 -4.92 -1.39 -8.56
C GLY A 108 -6.20 -0.56 -8.52
N TRP A 109 -6.46 0.25 -7.51
CA TRP A 109 -7.71 1.02 -7.37
C TRP A 109 -7.71 2.34 -8.16
N GLY A 110 -6.55 2.82 -8.64
CA GLY A 110 -6.44 4.14 -9.29
C GLY A 110 -7.37 4.35 -10.50
N TYR A 111 -7.77 3.29 -11.20
CA TYR A 111 -8.69 3.39 -12.35
C TYR A 111 -10.11 3.85 -11.97
N VAL A 112 -10.54 3.67 -10.71
CA VAL A 112 -11.87 4.16 -10.27
C VAL A 112 -11.90 5.66 -10.04
N GLN A 113 -10.72 6.29 -10.04
CA GLN A 113 -10.50 7.70 -9.78
C GLN A 113 -9.85 8.42 -10.95
N SER A 114 -9.61 7.73 -12.07
CA SER A 114 -9.14 8.40 -13.28
C SER A 114 -10.18 9.41 -13.72
N GLU A 115 -9.78 10.66 -13.86
CA GLU A 115 -10.61 11.67 -14.48
C GLU A 115 -10.86 11.27 -15.94
N SER A 116 -12.12 11.37 -16.39
CA SER A 116 -12.41 11.43 -17.81
C SER A 116 -11.59 12.57 -18.42
N ALA A 117 -11.09 12.39 -19.64
CA ALA A 117 -10.28 13.37 -20.37
C ALA A 117 -10.98 14.73 -20.64
N GLU A 118 -12.15 14.98 -20.06
CA GLU A 118 -12.95 16.19 -20.18
C GLU A 118 -12.63 17.25 -19.12
N ASP A 119 -11.90 16.89 -18.05
CA ASP A 119 -11.61 17.79 -16.92
C ASP A 119 -10.11 18.22 -16.81
N ALA A 120 -9.30 17.96 -17.83
CA ALA A 120 -7.87 18.32 -17.90
C ALA A 120 -7.57 19.49 -18.87
#